data_AF-A0A0K8WK06-F1
#
_entry.id   AF-A0A0K8WK06-F1
#
_cell.length_a   1.000
_cell.length_b   1.000
_cell.length_c   1.000
_cell.angle_alpha   90.00
_cell.angle_beta   90.00
_cell.angle_gamma   90.00
#
_symmetry.space_group_name_H-M   'P 1'
#
loop_
_entity.id
_entity.type
_entity.pdbx_description
1 polymer ?
#
loop_
_entity_poly.entity_id
_entity_poly.type
_entity_poly.pdbx_seq_one_letter_code
_entity_poly.pdbx_strand_id
1 'polypeptide(L)'
;MDKSILNQFTSYVEQLRNTECSQKEKITYFQHIAECIMSPGLAGHINYATHINTATTVLLLFCEDLDPVVRMNAEENLNRIFRALEKTRVSRILMDLYGEIKRNGNQRSLRICLNLFAYYSPQIRERNIKWYAVRLLPCLQTIAQRKETQLCETLCEFVKNFGKYLQMGLTDSESCKLFESSMANIGVECAVKRRCSAQNCISLIENSRNKSLMAKHGLSKAFEFLLVDQQQHNVVGVLGFLRLLLPLIIHGFSTDCPDDCDDGHSTQAAHAGVNKGKAHNTRPTPTMTTTTTTTTKTGAGAGGAHTTQA
;
A
#
# COMPACT_ATOMS: atom_id res chain seq x y z
N MET A 1 34.52 -23.33 3.87
CA MET A 1 33.31 -22.86 4.56
C MET A 1 33.78 -22.22 5.86
N ASP A 2 33.66 -20.90 5.98
CA ASP A 2 34.24 -20.12 7.09
C ASP A 2 33.46 -20.33 8.39
N LYS A 3 33.62 -21.51 9.02
CA LYS A 3 33.04 -21.84 10.33
C LYS A 3 33.36 -20.79 11.39
N SER A 4 34.49 -20.08 11.25
CA SER A 4 34.91 -19.00 12.13
C SER A 4 33.89 -17.84 12.17
N ILE A 5 33.46 -17.33 11.01
CA ILE A 5 32.57 -16.16 10.95
C ILE A 5 31.17 -16.49 11.47
N LEU A 6 30.66 -17.70 11.17
CA LEU A 6 29.37 -18.14 11.69
C LEU A 6 29.37 -18.27 13.22
N ASN A 7 30.45 -18.82 13.78
CA ASN A 7 30.61 -18.96 15.23
C ASN A 7 30.72 -17.59 15.90
N GLN A 8 31.45 -16.65 15.29
CA GLN A 8 31.53 -15.26 15.76
C GLN A 8 30.15 -14.58 15.76
N PHE A 9 29.43 -14.64 14.63
CA PHE A 9 28.08 -14.08 14.51
C PHE A 9 27.15 -14.61 15.61
N THR A 10 27.14 -15.93 15.80
CA THR A 10 26.27 -16.59 16.79
C THR A 10 26.65 -16.15 18.20
N SER A 11 27.95 -16.11 18.51
CA SER A 11 28.46 -15.63 19.80
C SER A 11 28.01 -14.19 20.09
N TYR A 12 28.19 -13.25 19.16
CA TYR A 12 27.77 -11.86 19.37
C TYR A 12 26.25 -11.72 19.58
N VAL A 13 25.44 -12.51 18.87
CA VAL A 13 24.00 -12.55 19.04
C VAL A 13 23.61 -13.09 20.43
N GLU A 14 24.27 -14.15 20.90
CA GLU A 14 24.01 -14.73 22.22
C GLU A 14 24.40 -13.78 23.35
N GLN A 15 25.56 -13.11 23.24
CA GLN A 15 25.99 -12.11 24.22
C GLN A 15 24.95 -10.99 24.38
N LEU A 16 24.44 -10.46 23.26
CA LEU A 16 23.40 -9.44 23.28
C LEU A 16 22.07 -9.93 23.89
N ARG A 17 21.71 -11.21 23.68
CA ARG A 17 20.47 -11.78 24.25
C ARG A 17 20.54 -12.00 25.75
N ASN A 18 21.73 -12.20 26.31
CA ASN A 18 21.90 -12.41 27.75
C ASN A 18 21.84 -11.11 28.56
N THR A 19 21.78 -9.94 27.91
CA THR A 19 21.49 -8.60 28.50
C THR A 19 22.46 -8.04 29.57
N GLU A 20 23.58 -8.72 29.86
CA GLU A 20 24.59 -8.26 30.83
C GLU A 20 25.67 -7.33 30.26
N CYS A 21 25.57 -6.94 28.98
CA CYS A 21 26.59 -6.14 28.31
C CYS A 21 26.54 -4.65 28.71
N SER A 22 27.71 -4.05 28.88
CA SER A 22 27.86 -2.60 28.99
C SER A 22 27.43 -1.88 27.69
N GLN A 23 27.17 -0.57 27.78
CA GLN A 23 26.83 0.26 26.61
C GLN A 23 27.86 0.10 25.47
N LYS A 24 29.15 0.15 25.81
CA LYS A 24 30.25 0.05 24.85
C LYS A 24 30.27 -1.32 24.15
N GLU A 25 30.09 -2.40 24.91
CA GLU A 25 30.05 -3.76 24.37
C GLU A 25 28.86 -3.95 23.43
N LYS A 26 27.67 -3.48 23.80
CA LYS A 26 26.48 -3.54 22.93
C LYS A 26 26.76 -2.91 21.56
N ILE A 27 27.32 -1.69 21.56
CA ILE A 27 27.66 -0.95 20.33
C ILE A 27 28.67 -1.73 19.48
N THR A 28 29.72 -2.27 20.10
CA THR A 28 30.71 -3.11 19.41
C THR A 28 30.08 -4.37 18.81
N TYR A 29 29.17 -5.03 19.51
CA TYR A 29 28.47 -6.21 18.98
C TYR A 29 27.52 -5.89 17.83
N PHE A 30 26.84 -4.74 17.83
CA PHE A 30 26.03 -4.32 16.68
C PHE A 30 26.87 -4.16 15.41
N GLN A 31 28.05 -3.55 15.55
CA GLN A 31 29.00 -3.36 14.44
C GLN A 31 29.49 -4.70 13.91
N HIS A 32 29.93 -5.60 14.78
CA HIS A 32 30.39 -6.92 14.37
C HIS A 32 29.29 -7.77 13.75
N ILE A 33 28.06 -7.72 14.27
CA ILE A 33 26.91 -8.40 13.64
C ILE A 33 26.71 -7.88 12.21
N ALA A 34 26.76 -6.57 12.00
CA ALA A 34 26.62 -5.98 10.68
C ALA A 34 27.76 -6.43 9.74
N GLU A 35 29.01 -6.42 10.21
CA GLU A 35 30.18 -6.89 9.46
C GLU A 35 30.07 -8.37 9.07
N CYS A 36 29.66 -9.23 10.01
CA CYS A 36 29.41 -10.65 9.73
C CYS A 36 28.36 -10.82 8.63
N ILE A 37 27.22 -10.12 8.71
CA ILE A 37 26.15 -10.20 7.70
C ILE A 37 26.63 -9.73 6.33
N MET A 38 27.44 -8.67 6.27
CA MET A 38 27.96 -8.15 4.99
C MET A 38 29.16 -8.96 4.47
N SER A 39 29.72 -9.88 5.25
CA SER A 39 30.87 -10.68 4.84
C SER A 39 30.51 -11.68 3.73
N PRO A 40 31.38 -11.88 2.71
CA PRO A 40 31.16 -12.88 1.68
C PRO A 40 31.05 -14.31 2.25
N GLY A 41 31.81 -14.60 3.31
CA GLY A 41 31.82 -15.91 3.98
C GLY A 41 30.47 -16.30 4.54
N LEU A 42 29.76 -15.37 5.18
CA LEU A 42 28.41 -15.63 5.70
C LEU A 42 27.33 -15.55 4.61
N ALA A 43 27.51 -14.67 3.60
CA ALA A 43 26.55 -14.50 2.50
C ALA A 43 26.37 -15.75 1.63
N GLY A 44 27.40 -16.61 1.55
CA GLY A 44 27.36 -17.91 0.88
C GLY A 44 26.78 -19.05 1.73
N HIS A 45 26.43 -18.82 2.99
CA HIS A 45 25.92 -19.86 3.88
C HIS A 45 24.46 -20.24 3.55
N ILE A 46 24.11 -21.53 3.65
CA ILE A 46 22.77 -22.04 3.32
C ILE A 46 21.67 -21.39 4.19
N ASN A 47 21.98 -21.09 5.45
CA ASN A 47 21.04 -20.46 6.40
C ASN A 47 21.19 -18.93 6.46
N TYR A 48 21.85 -18.30 5.50
CA TYR A 48 22.10 -16.86 5.52
C TYR A 48 20.83 -16.02 5.67
N ALA A 49 19.73 -16.45 5.07
CA ALA A 49 18.44 -15.78 5.22
C ALA A 49 17.95 -15.77 6.69
N THR A 50 18.17 -16.87 7.42
CA THR A 50 17.89 -16.95 8.85
C THR A 50 18.81 -16.03 9.66
N HIS A 51 20.09 -15.94 9.30
CA HIS A 51 21.02 -15.04 9.98
C HIS A 51 20.65 -13.55 9.80
N ILE A 52 20.18 -13.15 8.62
CA ILE A 52 19.65 -11.79 8.38
C ILE A 52 18.45 -11.53 9.29
N ASN A 53 17.51 -12.46 9.39
CA ASN A 53 16.34 -12.31 10.26
C ASN A 53 16.74 -12.21 11.74
N THR A 54 17.67 -13.04 12.20
CA THR A 54 18.19 -12.99 13.56
C THR A 54 18.86 -11.65 13.86
N ALA A 55 19.71 -11.14 12.96
CA ALA A 55 20.35 -9.83 13.10
C ALA A 55 19.31 -8.71 13.15
N THR A 56 18.32 -8.75 12.25
CA THR A 56 17.21 -7.79 12.20
C THR A 56 16.44 -7.75 13.52
N THR A 57 16.04 -8.93 14.02
CA THR A 57 15.26 -9.06 15.26
C THR A 57 16.04 -8.54 16.47
N VAL A 58 17.33 -8.90 16.57
CA VAL A 58 18.18 -8.47 17.69
C VAL A 58 18.42 -6.96 17.64
N LEU A 59 18.75 -6.40 16.48
CA LEU A 59 18.96 -4.95 16.36
C LEU A 59 17.68 -4.16 16.65
N LEU A 60 16.51 -4.65 16.21
CA LEU A 60 15.23 -4.03 16.55
C LEU A 60 14.94 -4.08 18.05
N LEU A 61 15.26 -5.18 18.74
CA LEU A 61 15.15 -5.25 20.21
C LEU A 61 15.94 -4.10 20.88
N PHE A 62 17.16 -3.82 20.39
CA PHE A 62 17.98 -2.73 20.93
C PHE A 62 17.59 -1.33 20.45
N CYS A 63 16.79 -1.22 19.39
CA CYS A 63 16.13 0.05 19.08
C CYS A 63 15.15 0.47 20.19
N GLU A 64 14.78 -0.43 21.10
CA GLU A 64 13.91 -0.18 22.24
C GLU A 64 14.65 0.15 23.53
N ASP A 65 16.00 0.09 23.53
CA ASP A 65 16.82 0.28 24.74
C ASP A 65 16.52 1.64 25.41
N LEU A 66 16.65 1.73 26.74
CA LEU A 66 16.44 2.98 27.48
C LEU A 66 17.50 4.03 27.13
N ASP A 67 18.70 3.58 26.76
CA ASP A 67 19.82 4.43 26.39
C ASP A 67 19.70 4.94 24.94
N PRO A 68 19.59 6.27 24.72
CA PRO A 68 19.52 6.84 23.38
C PRO A 68 20.72 6.50 22.49
N VAL A 69 21.92 6.38 23.05
CA VAL A 69 23.13 6.08 22.30
C VAL A 69 23.07 4.65 21.77
N VAL A 70 22.63 3.70 22.60
CA VAL A 70 22.43 2.29 22.19
C VAL A 70 21.39 2.20 21.09
N ARG A 71 20.25 2.89 21.25
CA ARG A 71 19.18 2.91 20.23
C ARG A 71 19.66 3.42 18.88
N MET A 72 20.35 4.57 18.87
CA MET A 72 20.86 5.17 17.64
C MET A 72 21.84 4.23 16.94
N ASN A 73 22.76 3.61 17.69
CA ASN A 73 23.73 2.68 17.13
C ASN A 73 23.07 1.39 16.59
N ALA A 74 22.05 0.88 17.28
CA ALA A 74 21.30 -0.28 16.80
C ALA A 74 20.58 0.01 15.47
N GLU A 75 19.89 1.16 15.40
CA GLU A 75 19.19 1.60 14.19
C GLU A 75 20.16 1.90 13.04
N GLU A 76 21.32 2.52 13.31
CA GLU A 76 22.35 2.77 12.30
C GLU A 76 22.89 1.47 11.70
N ASN A 77 23.21 0.48 12.55
CA ASN A 77 23.73 -0.81 12.07
C ASN A 77 22.64 -1.62 11.33
N LEU A 78 21.38 -1.53 11.74
CA LEU A 78 20.26 -2.11 11.00
C LEU A 78 20.15 -1.50 9.58
N ASN A 79 20.19 -0.17 9.49
CA ASN A 79 20.18 0.54 8.21
C ASN A 79 21.39 0.19 7.34
N ARG A 80 22.57 0.05 7.95
CA ARG A 80 23.79 -0.36 7.25
C ARG A 80 23.63 -1.74 6.61
N ILE A 81 23.07 -2.72 7.34
CA ILE A 81 22.77 -4.05 6.81
C ILE A 81 21.80 -3.96 5.63
N PHE A 82 20.68 -3.24 5.78
CA PHE A 82 19.67 -3.18 4.73
C PHE A 82 20.15 -2.46 3.47
N ARG A 83 20.94 -1.39 3.60
CA ARG A 83 21.58 -0.73 2.44
C ARG A 83 22.53 -1.67 1.70
N ALA A 84 23.29 -2.51 2.40
CA ALA A 84 24.17 -3.48 1.76
C ALA A 84 23.39 -4.59 1.03
N LEU A 85 22.24 -4.99 1.58
CA LEU A 85 21.39 -6.04 1.03
C LEU A 85 20.41 -5.56 -0.05
N GLU A 86 20.18 -4.25 -0.15
CA GLU A 86 19.16 -3.66 -1.01
C GLU A 86 19.28 -4.12 -2.47
N LYS A 87 20.48 -4.07 -3.06
CA LYS A 87 20.67 -4.40 -4.49
C LYS A 87 20.36 -5.86 -4.84
N THR A 88 20.45 -6.77 -3.88
CA THR A 88 20.43 -8.22 -4.17
C THR A 88 19.28 -8.95 -3.47
N ARG A 89 18.75 -8.43 -2.36
CA ARG A 89 17.91 -9.19 -1.43
C ARG A 89 16.75 -8.38 -0.83
N VAL A 90 16.24 -7.36 -1.50
CA VAL A 90 15.07 -6.58 -1.02
C VAL A 90 13.86 -7.45 -0.66
N SER A 91 13.57 -8.50 -1.44
CA SER A 91 12.47 -9.42 -1.11
C SER A 91 12.64 -10.08 0.26
N ARG A 92 13.89 -10.30 0.71
CA ARG A 92 14.17 -10.83 2.04
C ARG A 92 13.96 -9.76 3.12
N ILE A 93 14.48 -8.55 2.90
CA ILE A 93 14.30 -7.41 3.81
C ILE A 93 12.81 -7.19 4.08
N LEU A 94 11.99 -7.11 3.03
CA LEU A 94 10.54 -6.93 3.14
C LEU A 94 9.85 -8.07 3.90
N MET A 95 10.30 -9.32 3.72
CA MET A 95 9.73 -10.48 4.41
C MET A 95 10.03 -10.43 5.92
N ASP A 96 11.28 -10.08 6.28
CA ASP A 96 11.69 -9.95 7.67
C ASP A 96 10.94 -8.77 8.33
N LEU A 97 10.87 -7.62 7.68
CA LEU A 97 10.07 -6.46 8.13
C LEU A 97 8.58 -6.79 8.29
N TYR A 98 7.98 -7.52 7.36
CA TYR A 98 6.61 -7.98 7.50
C TYR A 98 6.43 -8.89 8.73
N GLY A 99 7.39 -9.78 9.00
CA GLY A 99 7.37 -10.62 10.20
C GLY A 99 7.34 -9.80 11.49
N GLU A 100 8.15 -8.74 11.55
CA GLU A 100 8.19 -7.79 12.67
C GLU A 100 6.89 -6.99 12.81
N ILE A 101 6.34 -6.48 11.69
CA ILE A 101 5.05 -5.76 11.66
C ILE A 101 3.93 -6.67 12.15
N LYS A 102 3.89 -7.92 11.68
CA LYS A 102 2.89 -8.91 12.09
C LYS A 102 2.98 -9.21 13.59
N ARG A 103 4.17 -9.18 14.20
CA ARG A 103 4.33 -9.39 15.64
C ARG A 103 3.69 -8.29 16.47
N ASN A 104 3.54 -7.08 15.91
CA ASN A 104 2.91 -5.93 16.56
C ASN A 104 3.49 -5.65 17.97
N GLY A 105 4.83 -5.70 18.07
CA GLY A 105 5.58 -5.55 19.32
C GLY A 105 5.62 -4.11 19.84
N ASN A 106 6.79 -3.66 20.31
CA ASN A 106 6.96 -2.31 20.83
C ASN A 106 6.64 -1.23 19.79
N GLN A 107 6.09 -0.11 20.25
CA GLN A 107 5.76 1.04 19.43
C GLN A 107 6.95 1.54 18.60
N ARG A 108 8.15 1.65 19.18
CA ARG A 108 9.32 2.23 18.48
C ARG A 108 9.80 1.32 17.36
N SER A 109 10.04 0.05 17.65
CA SER A 109 10.45 -0.94 16.64
C SER A 109 9.43 -1.04 15.53
N LEU A 110 8.14 -1.06 15.87
CA LEU A 110 7.08 -1.12 14.87
C LEU A 110 7.08 0.11 13.95
N ARG A 111 7.33 1.32 14.48
CA ARG A 111 7.48 2.53 13.66
C ARG A 111 8.67 2.43 12.71
N ILE A 112 9.81 1.93 13.18
CA ILE A 112 11.00 1.70 12.35
C ILE A 112 10.65 0.72 11.22
N CYS A 113 9.99 -0.41 11.55
CA CYS A 113 9.61 -1.40 10.56
C CYS A 113 8.64 -0.87 9.50
N LEU A 114 7.62 -0.09 9.91
CA LEU A 114 6.70 0.56 8.97
C LEU A 114 7.44 1.50 8.02
N ASN A 115 8.31 2.37 8.54
CA ASN A 115 9.08 3.31 7.73
C ASN A 115 10.00 2.58 6.72
N LEU A 116 10.73 1.56 7.18
CA LEU A 116 11.62 0.78 6.31
C LEU A 116 10.82 -0.02 5.28
N PHE A 117 9.69 -0.61 5.65
CA PHE A 117 8.86 -1.35 4.71
C PHE A 117 8.29 -0.41 3.65
N ALA A 118 7.82 0.78 4.03
CA ALA A 118 7.36 1.80 3.09
C ALA A 118 8.47 2.21 2.12
N TYR A 119 9.70 2.44 2.60
CA TYR A 119 10.86 2.77 1.77
C TYR A 119 11.15 1.70 0.71
N TYR A 120 11.06 0.42 1.06
CA TYR A 120 11.31 -0.69 0.13
C TYR A 120 10.09 -1.12 -0.69
N SER A 121 8.89 -0.60 -0.42
CA SER A 121 7.64 -0.97 -1.10
C SER A 121 7.66 -0.77 -2.63
N PRO A 122 8.28 0.29 -3.21
CA PRO A 122 8.36 0.46 -4.66
C PRO A 122 9.11 -0.68 -5.39
N GLN A 123 9.92 -1.45 -4.67
CA GLN A 123 10.74 -2.53 -5.22
C GLN A 123 10.03 -3.90 -5.12
N ILE A 124 8.77 -3.94 -4.66
CA ILE A 124 7.97 -5.16 -4.62
C ILE A 124 7.63 -5.58 -6.05
N ARG A 125 8.03 -6.81 -6.42
CA ARG A 125 7.65 -7.41 -7.70
C ARG A 125 6.13 -7.55 -7.79
N GLU A 126 5.58 -7.28 -8.97
CA GLU A 126 4.14 -7.32 -9.24
C GLU A 126 3.44 -8.59 -8.73
N ARG A 127 4.03 -9.77 -8.99
CA ARG A 127 3.53 -11.07 -8.52
C ARG A 127 3.38 -11.20 -7.00
N ASN A 128 4.08 -10.38 -6.23
CA ASN A 128 4.06 -10.40 -4.76
C ASN A 128 3.15 -9.30 -4.17
N ILE A 129 2.67 -8.35 -4.96
CA ILE A 129 1.82 -7.23 -4.49
C ILE A 129 0.60 -7.77 -3.75
N LYS A 130 -0.16 -8.67 -4.38
CA LYS A 130 -1.34 -9.32 -3.77
C LYS A 130 -1.00 -10.04 -2.47
N TRP A 131 0.13 -10.74 -2.43
CA TRP A 131 0.56 -11.49 -1.26
C TRP A 131 0.81 -10.57 -0.05
N TYR A 132 1.53 -9.46 -0.25
CA TYR A 132 1.78 -8.48 0.81
C TYR A 132 0.51 -7.74 1.21
N ALA A 133 -0.28 -7.30 0.22
CA ALA A 133 -1.50 -6.51 0.46
C ALA A 133 -2.48 -7.24 1.40
N VAL A 134 -2.84 -8.48 1.06
CA VAL A 134 -3.79 -9.30 1.84
C VAL A 134 -3.27 -9.59 3.25
N ARG A 135 -1.95 -9.81 3.40
CA ARG A 135 -1.34 -10.14 4.69
C ARG A 135 -1.12 -8.94 5.60
N LEU A 136 -0.86 -7.77 5.03
CA LEU A 136 -0.72 -6.54 5.78
C LEU A 136 -2.08 -6.01 6.25
N LEU A 137 -3.18 -6.28 5.54
CA LEU A 137 -4.52 -5.83 5.90
C LEU A 137 -4.87 -6.07 7.40
N PRO A 138 -4.81 -7.29 7.96
CA PRO A 138 -5.10 -7.50 9.38
C PRO A 138 -4.07 -6.84 10.31
N CYS A 139 -2.83 -6.67 9.85
CA CYS A 139 -1.80 -5.96 10.61
C CYS A 139 -2.18 -4.47 10.73
N LEU A 140 -2.55 -3.82 9.64
CA LEU A 140 -2.94 -2.41 9.63
C LEU A 140 -4.18 -2.15 10.49
N GLN A 141 -5.19 -3.02 10.41
CA GLN A 141 -6.37 -2.94 11.26
C GLN A 141 -6.01 -3.05 12.76
N THR A 142 -5.11 -3.96 13.11
CA THR A 142 -4.65 -4.13 14.50
C THR A 142 -3.84 -2.92 14.99
N ILE A 143 -2.92 -2.41 14.16
CA ILE A 143 -2.09 -1.25 14.51
C ILE A 143 -2.96 0.01 14.65
N ALA A 144 -4.01 0.18 13.85
CA ALA A 144 -4.92 1.33 13.95
C ALA A 144 -5.62 1.44 15.33
N GLN A 145 -5.80 0.31 16.03
CA GLN A 145 -6.42 0.29 17.36
C GLN A 145 -5.45 0.69 18.48
N ARG A 146 -4.15 0.72 18.23
CA ARG A 146 -3.13 1.07 19.23
C ARG A 146 -3.27 2.50 19.75
N LYS A 147 -2.92 2.72 21.03
CA LYS A 147 -3.19 3.99 21.73
C LYS A 147 -2.14 5.06 21.45
N GLU A 148 -0.95 4.67 21.01
CA GLU A 148 0.19 5.56 20.95
C GLU A 148 0.15 6.46 19.70
N THR A 149 0.13 7.76 19.93
CA THR A 149 -0.09 8.78 18.90
C THR A 149 1.00 8.81 17.84
N GLN A 150 2.29 8.70 18.23
CA GLN A 150 3.38 8.70 17.26
C GLN A 150 3.35 7.47 16.34
N LEU A 151 2.82 6.33 16.82
CA LEU A 151 2.63 5.16 15.96
C LEU A 151 1.44 5.36 15.02
N CYS A 152 0.36 5.99 15.49
CA CYS A 152 -0.76 6.38 14.63
C CYS A 152 -0.31 7.29 13.49
N GLU A 153 0.56 8.26 13.77
CA GLU A 153 1.13 9.15 12.73
C GLU A 153 2.02 8.38 11.74
N THR A 154 2.87 7.48 12.23
CA THR A 154 3.69 6.62 11.35
C THR A 154 2.83 5.67 10.51
N LEU A 155 1.78 5.08 11.08
CA LEU A 155 0.81 4.27 10.35
C LEU A 155 0.14 5.10 9.25
N CYS A 156 -0.17 6.36 9.53
CA CYS A 156 -0.80 7.24 8.56
C CYS A 156 0.08 7.46 7.32
N GLU A 157 1.37 7.71 7.52
CA GLU A 157 2.32 7.81 6.42
C GLU A 157 2.54 6.47 5.70
N PHE A 158 2.52 5.37 6.44
CA PHE A 158 2.59 4.03 5.86
C PHE A 158 1.39 3.74 4.95
N VAL A 159 0.17 4.12 5.35
CA VAL A 159 -1.05 3.87 4.57
C VAL A 159 -1.02 4.57 3.21
N LYS A 160 -0.39 5.74 3.08
CA LYS A 160 -0.17 6.39 1.77
C LYS A 160 0.68 5.52 0.84
N ASN A 161 1.78 4.97 1.36
CA ASN A 161 2.67 4.08 0.61
C ASN A 161 2.00 2.74 0.30
N PHE A 162 1.24 2.19 1.25
CA PHE A 162 0.41 1.01 1.05
C PHE A 162 -0.61 1.24 -0.07
N GLY A 163 -1.32 2.37 -0.06
CA GLY A 163 -2.24 2.78 -1.11
C GLY A 163 -1.57 2.75 -2.48
N LYS A 164 -0.45 3.47 -2.60
CA LYS A 164 0.26 3.64 -3.87
C LYS A 164 0.84 2.34 -4.45
N TYR A 165 1.41 1.47 -3.62
CA TYR A 165 2.20 0.33 -4.10
C TYR A 165 1.53 -1.04 -3.89
N LEU A 166 0.57 -1.14 -2.98
CA LEU A 166 0.03 -2.43 -2.53
C LEU A 166 -1.48 -2.57 -2.65
N GLN A 167 -2.24 -1.49 -2.52
CA GLN A 167 -3.71 -1.56 -2.45
C GLN A 167 -4.34 -2.20 -3.69
N MET A 168 -3.73 -2.07 -4.87
CA MET A 168 -4.18 -2.76 -6.09
C MET A 168 -4.22 -4.29 -5.96
N GLY A 169 -3.44 -4.86 -5.03
CA GLY A 169 -3.47 -6.27 -4.70
C GLY A 169 -4.72 -6.73 -3.93
N LEU A 170 -5.51 -5.79 -3.39
CA LEU A 170 -6.76 -6.06 -2.69
C LEU A 170 -7.95 -6.06 -3.64
N THR A 171 -9.00 -6.78 -3.24
CA THR A 171 -10.35 -6.62 -3.78
C THR A 171 -11.01 -5.35 -3.25
N ASP A 172 -12.10 -4.91 -3.89
CA ASP A 172 -12.87 -3.75 -3.41
C ASP A 172 -13.46 -4.02 -2.01
N SER A 173 -13.89 -5.25 -1.72
CA SER A 173 -14.37 -5.64 -0.40
C SER A 173 -13.28 -5.55 0.68
N GLU A 174 -12.08 -6.05 0.39
CA GLU A 174 -10.94 -5.97 1.31
C GLU A 174 -10.49 -4.52 1.54
N SER A 175 -10.43 -3.72 0.48
CA SER A 175 -10.12 -2.28 0.57
C SER A 175 -11.17 -1.54 1.41
N CYS A 176 -12.45 -1.86 1.20
CA CYS A 176 -13.56 -1.29 1.97
C CYS A 176 -13.47 -1.66 3.46
N LYS A 177 -13.11 -2.92 3.81
CA LYS A 177 -12.90 -3.32 5.21
C LYS A 177 -11.77 -2.53 5.89
N LEU A 178 -10.69 -2.23 5.19
CA LEU A 178 -9.60 -1.40 5.73
C LEU A 178 -10.04 0.07 5.87
N PHE A 179 -10.80 0.57 4.90
CA PHE A 179 -11.42 1.90 4.96
C PHE A 179 -12.35 2.04 6.17
N GLU A 180 -13.26 1.10 6.38
CA GLU A 180 -14.20 1.13 7.51
C GLU A 180 -13.49 1.01 8.86
N SER A 181 -12.43 0.20 8.95
CA SER A 181 -11.59 0.14 10.15
C SER A 181 -10.92 1.48 10.47
N SER A 182 -10.55 2.25 9.44
CA SER A 182 -10.03 3.61 9.60
C SER A 182 -11.15 4.59 10.00
N MET A 183 -12.33 4.50 9.37
CA MET A 183 -13.51 5.31 9.69
C MET A 183 -13.97 5.13 11.14
N ALA A 184 -13.88 3.92 11.70
CA ALA A 184 -14.24 3.64 13.09
C ALA A 184 -13.46 4.49 14.11
N ASN A 185 -12.29 5.02 13.72
CA ASN A 185 -11.45 5.87 14.56
C ASN A 185 -11.67 7.38 14.31
N ILE A 186 -12.57 7.78 13.42
CA ILE A 186 -12.88 9.20 13.16
C ILE A 186 -13.59 9.84 14.35
N GLY A 187 -14.40 9.08 15.08
CA GLY A 187 -15.19 9.57 16.20
C GLY A 187 -14.56 9.42 17.58
N VAL A 188 -13.25 9.16 17.70
CA VAL A 188 -12.63 8.91 19.02
C VAL A 188 -12.15 10.21 19.68
N GLU A 189 -12.03 10.23 21.01
CA GLU A 189 -11.60 11.43 21.76
C GLU A 189 -10.19 11.93 21.40
N CYS A 190 -9.29 11.03 20.99
CA CYS A 190 -7.92 11.38 20.61
C CYS A 190 -7.87 12.13 19.27
N ALA A 191 -7.55 13.43 19.32
CA ALA A 191 -7.49 14.29 18.14
C ALA A 191 -6.48 13.80 17.07
N VAL A 192 -5.35 13.25 17.50
CA VAL A 192 -4.33 12.69 16.57
C VAL A 192 -4.92 11.51 15.81
N LYS A 193 -5.59 10.58 16.49
CA LYS A 193 -6.26 9.44 15.85
C LYS A 193 -7.30 9.90 14.83
N ARG A 194 -8.18 10.85 15.20
CA ARG A 194 -9.20 11.37 14.26
C ARG A 194 -8.57 11.90 12.97
N ARG A 195 -7.54 12.74 13.10
CA ARG A 195 -6.81 13.33 11.96
C ARG A 195 -6.15 12.25 11.09
N CYS A 196 -5.41 11.34 11.68
CA CYS A 196 -4.74 10.26 10.96
C CYS A 196 -5.73 9.31 10.29
N SER A 197 -6.85 8.99 10.95
CA SER A 197 -7.92 8.18 10.38
C SER A 197 -8.58 8.83 9.18
N ALA A 198 -8.91 10.12 9.26
CA ALA A 198 -9.44 10.86 8.13
C ALA A 198 -8.45 10.84 6.94
N GLN A 199 -7.15 11.05 7.20
CA GLN A 199 -6.12 10.97 6.17
C GLN A 199 -5.99 9.56 5.56
N ASN A 200 -6.05 8.52 6.38
CA ASN A 200 -6.02 7.12 5.90
C ASN A 200 -7.20 6.83 4.99
N CYS A 201 -8.41 7.22 5.39
CA CYS A 201 -9.62 7.07 4.58
C CYS A 201 -9.46 7.73 3.20
N ILE A 202 -8.88 8.92 3.16
CA ILE A 202 -8.61 9.66 1.91
C ILE A 202 -7.59 8.93 1.03
N SER A 203 -6.45 8.53 1.60
CA SER A 203 -5.43 7.78 0.85
C SER A 203 -5.96 6.46 0.29
N LEU A 204 -6.83 5.78 1.03
CA LEU A 204 -7.48 4.54 0.56
C LEU A 204 -8.50 4.82 -0.56
N ILE A 205 -9.22 5.94 -0.52
CA ILE A 205 -10.13 6.35 -1.60
C ILE A 205 -9.33 6.64 -2.88
N GLU A 206 -8.29 7.46 -2.78
CA GLU A 206 -7.47 7.89 -3.93
C GLU A 206 -6.79 6.73 -4.67
N ASN A 207 -6.43 5.68 -3.93
CA ASN A 207 -5.78 4.48 -4.46
C ASN A 207 -6.73 3.29 -4.59
N SER A 208 -8.05 3.50 -4.57
CA SER A 208 -9.02 2.43 -4.83
C SER A 208 -9.26 2.23 -6.32
N ARG A 209 -9.67 1.02 -6.72
CA ARG A 209 -10.00 0.69 -8.12
C ARG A 209 -11.21 1.50 -8.59
N ASN A 210 -12.21 1.66 -7.72
CA ASN A 210 -13.39 2.49 -7.96
C ASN A 210 -13.45 3.64 -6.95
N LYS A 211 -12.69 4.69 -7.24
CA LYS A 211 -12.56 5.89 -6.40
C LYS A 211 -13.90 6.56 -6.14
N SER A 212 -14.75 6.68 -7.16
CA SER A 212 -16.09 7.27 -7.05
C SER A 212 -16.98 6.49 -6.10
N LEU A 213 -17.01 5.16 -6.21
CA LEU A 213 -17.80 4.32 -5.33
C LEU A 213 -17.30 4.37 -3.89
N MET A 214 -15.99 4.28 -3.67
CA MET A 214 -15.40 4.36 -2.33
C MET A 214 -15.65 5.73 -1.68
N ALA A 215 -15.57 6.83 -2.45
CA ALA A 215 -15.86 8.17 -1.97
C ALA A 215 -17.33 8.36 -1.58
N LYS A 216 -18.26 7.85 -2.40
CA LYS A 216 -19.71 7.85 -2.09
C LYS A 216 -20.01 7.04 -0.82
N HIS A 217 -19.36 5.88 -0.67
CA HIS A 217 -19.45 5.08 0.56
C HIS A 217 -18.95 5.87 1.77
N GLY A 218 -17.80 6.53 1.65
CA GLY A 218 -17.26 7.40 2.70
C GLY A 218 -18.20 8.54 3.09
N LEU A 219 -18.86 9.18 2.11
CA LEU A 219 -19.85 10.21 2.36
C LEU A 219 -21.09 9.65 3.10
N SER A 220 -21.60 8.49 2.68
CA SER A 220 -22.71 7.82 3.38
C SER A 220 -22.35 7.52 4.83
N LYS A 221 -21.16 6.94 5.07
CA LYS A 221 -20.67 6.64 6.41
C LYS A 221 -20.49 7.90 7.27
N ALA A 222 -20.03 9.00 6.69
CA ALA A 222 -19.94 10.27 7.42
C ALA A 222 -21.31 10.72 7.95
N PHE A 223 -22.36 10.64 7.14
CA PHE A 223 -23.72 10.96 7.60
C PHE A 223 -24.22 9.99 8.67
N GLU A 224 -23.97 8.68 8.54
CA GLU A 224 -24.31 7.70 9.57
C GLU A 224 -23.67 8.06 10.92
N PHE A 225 -22.37 8.39 10.93
CA PHE A 225 -21.67 8.78 12.16
C PHE A 225 -22.25 10.05 12.79
N LEU A 226 -22.61 11.06 11.99
CA LEU A 226 -23.26 12.26 12.50
C LEU A 226 -24.64 11.95 13.07
N LEU A 227 -25.43 11.09 12.42
CA LEU A 227 -26.77 10.75 12.90
C LEU A 227 -26.74 9.94 14.21
N VAL A 228 -25.75 9.07 14.38
CA VAL A 228 -25.63 8.18 15.56
C VAL A 228 -25.08 8.92 16.78
N ASP A 229 -24.10 9.81 16.60
CA ASP A 229 -23.40 10.46 17.70
C ASP A 229 -23.15 11.95 17.44
N GLN A 230 -23.61 12.79 18.37
CA GLN A 230 -23.46 14.25 18.32
C GLN A 230 -22.41 14.78 19.31
N GLN A 231 -21.62 13.91 19.95
CA GLN A 231 -20.51 14.34 20.78
C GLN A 231 -19.52 15.20 19.98
N GLN A 232 -18.94 16.21 20.64
CA GLN A 232 -18.07 17.19 19.99
C GLN A 232 -16.90 16.53 19.25
N HIS A 233 -16.29 15.51 19.83
CA HIS A 233 -15.17 14.81 19.20
C HIS A 233 -15.59 14.06 17.92
N ASN A 234 -16.81 13.50 17.88
CA ASN A 234 -17.33 12.83 16.70
C ASN A 234 -17.63 13.82 15.58
N VAL A 235 -18.36 14.89 15.89
CA VAL A 235 -18.68 15.95 14.93
C VAL A 235 -17.41 16.55 14.33
N VAL A 236 -16.42 16.91 15.16
CA VAL A 236 -15.14 17.48 14.67
C VAL A 236 -14.38 16.47 13.80
N GLY A 237 -14.39 15.20 14.18
CA GLY A 237 -13.77 14.13 13.38
C GLY A 237 -14.39 14.00 12.01
N VAL A 238 -15.72 13.86 11.96
CA VAL A 238 -16.45 13.66 10.70
C VAL A 238 -16.34 14.89 9.80
N LEU A 239 -16.49 16.09 10.34
CA LEU A 239 -16.31 17.32 9.56
C LEU A 239 -14.86 17.47 9.06
N GLY A 240 -13.88 17.04 9.85
CA GLY A 240 -12.47 16.97 9.44
C GLY A 240 -12.26 16.03 8.25
N PHE A 241 -12.91 14.87 8.24
CA PHE A 241 -12.89 13.95 7.10
C PHE A 241 -13.63 14.50 5.89
N LEU A 242 -14.83 15.05 6.06
CA LEU A 242 -15.61 15.66 4.98
C LEU A 242 -14.86 16.81 4.31
N ARG A 243 -14.12 17.63 5.08
CA ARG A 243 -13.26 18.68 4.54
C ARG A 243 -12.23 18.15 3.54
N LEU A 244 -11.71 16.94 3.76
CA LEU A 244 -10.75 16.29 2.85
C LEU A 244 -11.45 15.56 1.69
N LEU A 245 -12.63 14.98 1.95
CA LEU A 245 -13.38 14.20 0.96
C LEU A 245 -14.06 15.08 -0.10
N LEU A 246 -14.64 16.21 0.31
CA LEU A 246 -15.42 17.07 -0.59
C LEU A 246 -14.62 17.55 -1.81
N PRO A 247 -13.36 18.02 -1.68
CA PRO A 247 -12.54 18.33 -2.84
C PRO A 247 -12.44 17.17 -3.84
N LEU A 248 -12.27 15.91 -3.38
CA LEU A 248 -12.18 14.75 -4.27
C LEU A 248 -13.49 14.47 -5.01
N ILE A 249 -14.64 14.68 -4.35
CA ILE A 249 -15.95 14.49 -4.97
C ILE A 249 -16.24 15.61 -5.99
N ILE A 250 -15.93 16.86 -5.65
CA ILE A 250 -16.26 18.04 -6.47
C ILE A 250 -15.40 18.09 -7.73
N HIS A 251 -14.09 17.90 -7.60
CA HIS A 251 -13.18 17.91 -8.76
C HIS A 251 -13.31 16.64 -9.61
N GLY A 252 -14.00 15.63 -9.09
CA GLY A 252 -14.08 14.31 -9.68
C GLY A 252 -12.76 13.56 -9.56
N PHE A 253 -12.84 12.24 -9.79
CA PHE A 253 -11.65 11.44 -10.03
C PHE A 253 -11.41 11.47 -11.54
N SER A 254 -10.41 12.22 -12.01
CA SER A 254 -10.00 12.17 -13.42
C SER A 254 -9.87 10.69 -13.82
N THR A 255 -10.63 10.29 -14.82
CA THR A 255 -10.64 8.95 -15.36
C THR A 255 -9.33 8.72 -16.09
N ASP A 256 -8.40 7.97 -15.48
CA ASP A 256 -7.26 7.40 -16.21
C ASP A 256 -7.79 6.23 -17.07
N CYS A 257 -8.33 6.57 -18.25
CA CYS A 257 -8.40 5.66 -19.39
C CYS A 257 -7.49 6.26 -20.48
N PRO A 258 -6.41 5.59 -20.92
CA PRO A 258 -5.72 6.00 -22.12
C PRO A 258 -6.52 5.51 -23.33
N ASP A 259 -7.56 6.26 -23.70
CA ASP A 259 -8.13 6.21 -25.04
C ASP A 259 -7.41 7.27 -25.86
N ASP A 260 -6.32 6.87 -26.52
CA ASP A 260 -5.85 7.52 -27.75
C ASP A 260 -5.16 6.45 -28.60
N CYS A 261 -5.98 5.74 -29.37
CA CYS A 261 -5.54 5.21 -30.65
C CYS A 261 -5.37 6.43 -31.59
N ASP A 262 -4.21 7.07 -31.52
CA ASP A 262 -3.80 8.05 -32.53
C ASP A 262 -3.37 7.28 -33.79
N ASP A 263 -4.24 7.33 -34.81
CA ASP A 263 -3.90 6.96 -36.18
C ASP A 263 -2.81 7.91 -36.69
N GLY A 264 -1.56 7.45 -36.57
CA GLY A 264 -0.39 8.12 -37.10
C GLY A 264 -0.46 8.27 -38.62
N HIS A 265 -0.41 9.51 -39.10
CA HIS A 265 0.73 10.10 -39.81
C HIS A 265 0.27 11.35 -40.61
N SER A 266 0.77 12.55 -40.28
CA SER A 266 1.97 13.20 -40.88
C SER A 266 1.81 13.40 -42.41
N THR A 267 2.02 14.55 -43.06
CA THR A 267 2.78 15.78 -42.75
C THR A 267 2.57 16.75 -43.94
N GLN A 268 2.64 18.08 -43.67
CA GLN A 268 3.24 19.15 -44.52
C GLN A 268 2.66 19.42 -45.94
N ALA A 269 2.64 20.63 -46.53
CA ALA A 269 3.18 21.95 -46.23
C ALA A 269 2.39 23.00 -47.04
N ALA A 270 2.64 24.27 -46.73
CA ALA A 270 2.07 25.48 -47.32
C ALA A 270 2.15 25.57 -48.86
N HIS A 271 1.16 26.19 -49.50
CA HIS A 271 1.37 27.27 -50.49
C HIS A 271 0.06 27.98 -50.88
N ALA A 272 0.17 29.30 -51.09
CA ALA A 272 -0.85 30.23 -51.55
C ALA A 272 -1.31 29.96 -52.99
N GLY A 273 -2.54 30.38 -53.34
CA GLY A 273 -2.97 30.43 -54.74
C GLY A 273 -4.47 30.69 -54.95
N VAL A 274 -4.82 31.95 -55.18
CA VAL A 274 -6.10 32.38 -55.75
C VAL A 274 -6.18 31.90 -57.21
N ASN A 275 -7.24 31.18 -57.62
CA ASN A 275 -7.94 31.52 -58.88
C ASN A 275 -9.29 30.83 -59.13
N LYS A 276 -10.14 31.66 -59.75
CA LYS A 276 -11.42 31.50 -60.45
C LYS A 276 -11.67 30.17 -61.18
N GLY A 277 -12.95 29.75 -61.23
CA GLY A 277 -13.43 28.91 -62.33
C GLY A 277 -14.82 28.28 -62.19
N LYS A 278 -15.84 29.01 -62.67
CA LYS A 278 -17.03 28.57 -63.43
C LYS A 278 -17.65 27.17 -63.25
N ALA A 279 -18.99 27.20 -63.09
CA ALA A 279 -20.02 26.41 -63.80
C ALA A 279 -20.09 24.91 -63.45
N HIS A 280 -21.20 24.19 -63.45
CA HIS A 280 -22.63 24.39 -63.69
C HIS A 280 -23.31 23.12 -63.12
N ASN A 281 -24.50 23.26 -62.52
CA ASN A 281 -25.70 22.43 -62.77
C ASN A 281 -25.51 20.88 -62.82
N THR A 282 -26.14 20.06 -61.97
CA THR A 282 -27.54 19.64 -62.16
C THR A 282 -28.14 18.86 -60.97
N ARG A 283 -29.47 18.93 -60.94
CA ARG A 283 -30.51 18.36 -60.08
C ARG A 283 -30.43 16.84 -59.77
N PRO A 284 -30.98 16.37 -58.63
CA PRO A 284 -31.06 14.96 -58.25
C PRO A 284 -32.39 14.30 -58.62
N THR A 285 -32.42 12.97 -58.79
CA THR A 285 -33.51 11.98 -58.54
C THR A 285 -33.24 10.68 -59.36
N PRO A 286 -33.96 9.56 -59.16
CA PRO A 286 -34.18 8.74 -57.95
C PRO A 286 -34.03 7.22 -58.32
N THR A 287 -34.77 6.33 -57.63
CA THR A 287 -35.12 4.93 -57.99
C THR A 287 -34.01 3.86 -57.84
N MET A 288 -34.26 2.60 -57.48
CA MET A 288 -35.34 1.88 -56.80
C MET A 288 -34.82 0.42 -56.65
N THR A 289 -35.29 -0.33 -55.63
CA THR A 289 -35.51 -1.81 -55.56
C THR A 289 -34.45 -2.76 -56.17
N THR A 290 -34.11 -3.89 -55.54
CA THR A 290 -34.89 -5.15 -55.58
C THR A 290 -34.12 -6.22 -54.76
N THR A 291 -34.81 -6.87 -53.80
CA THR A 291 -34.91 -8.33 -53.50
C THR A 291 -33.60 -9.16 -53.47
N THR A 292 -33.33 -10.11 -52.56
CA THR A 292 -34.09 -11.36 -52.33
C THR A 292 -33.50 -12.17 -51.14
N THR A 293 -34.39 -12.62 -50.24
CA THR A 293 -34.46 -13.91 -49.49
C THR A 293 -33.22 -14.65 -48.93
N THR A 294 -33.31 -15.06 -47.66
CA THR A 294 -33.40 -16.48 -47.21
C THR A 294 -33.74 -16.55 -45.69
N THR A 295 -35.00 -16.78 -45.31
CA THR A 295 -35.65 -18.03 -44.80
C THR A 295 -35.09 -18.70 -43.53
N THR A 296 -35.94 -18.68 -42.48
CA THR A 296 -36.23 -19.73 -41.45
C THR A 296 -35.12 -20.08 -40.42
N LYS A 297 -35.40 -20.27 -39.12
CA LYS A 297 -36.54 -20.96 -38.50
C LYS A 297 -36.69 -20.60 -37.00
N THR A 298 -37.93 -20.72 -36.56
CA THR A 298 -38.59 -20.50 -35.27
C THR A 298 -38.09 -21.28 -34.05
N GLY A 299 -38.31 -20.71 -32.85
CA GLY A 299 -38.37 -21.41 -31.56
C GLY A 299 -38.76 -20.49 -30.39
N ALA A 300 -40.06 -20.27 -30.17
CA ALA A 300 -40.66 -19.83 -28.89
C ALA A 300 -40.56 -20.99 -27.86
N GLY A 301 -40.65 -20.87 -26.55
CA GLY A 301 -41.12 -19.82 -25.64
C GLY A 301 -41.84 -20.48 -24.45
N ALA A 302 -41.53 -20.01 -23.24
CA ALA A 302 -42.38 -19.95 -22.02
C ALA A 302 -42.72 -21.19 -21.14
N GLY A 303 -42.63 -20.91 -19.82
CA GLY A 303 -43.45 -21.48 -18.72
C GLY A 303 -42.86 -22.70 -18.03
N GLY A 304 -42.83 -22.87 -16.72
CA GLY A 304 -43.48 -22.19 -15.59
C GLY A 304 -43.26 -23.06 -14.33
N ALA A 305 -43.43 -22.44 -13.16
CA ALA A 305 -43.15 -22.94 -11.81
C ALA A 305 -43.82 -24.27 -11.40
N HIS A 306 -43.22 -25.00 -10.43
CA HIS A 306 -43.77 -25.26 -9.07
C HIS A 306 -43.06 -26.42 -8.32
N THR A 307 -42.68 -26.19 -7.03
CA THR A 307 -42.79 -27.03 -5.79
C THR A 307 -42.34 -28.52 -5.81
N THR A 308 -41.86 -29.23 -4.79
CA THR A 308 -41.76 -29.15 -3.31
C THR A 308 -40.74 -30.23 -2.85
N GLN A 309 -40.14 -30.05 -1.67
CA GLN A 309 -39.73 -31.06 -0.65
C GLN A 309 -39.50 -32.54 -1.03
N ALA A 310 -38.32 -33.05 -0.71
CA ALA A 310 -38.06 -34.02 0.37
C ALA A 310 -36.56 -34.02 0.71
#